data_AF-A0A4Y9MRN1-F1
#
_entry.id   AF-A0A4Y9MRN1-F1
#
_cell.length_a   1.000
_cell.length_b   1.000
_cell.length_c   1.000
_cell.angle_alpha   90.00
_cell.angle_beta   90.00
_cell.angle_gamma   90.00
#
_symmetry.space_group_name_H-M   'P 1'
#
loop_
_entity.id
_entity.type
_entity.pdbx_description
1 polymer ?
#
loop_
_entity_poly.entity_id
_entity_poly.type
_entity_poly.pdbx_seq_one_letter_code
_entity_poly.pdbx_strand_id
1 'polypeptide(L)' 'MTTTPKKPAHQAGDDFVPTEELLRQQGVGPIASPNDVATDDPFASDDEHADFLADLYASRWSSIS' A
#
# COMPACT_ATOMS: atom_id res chain seq x y z
N MET A 1 -21.97 2.82 -18.44
CA MET A 1 -21.64 1.38 -18.52
C MET A 1 -20.61 1.12 -17.45
N THR A 2 -21.05 0.71 -16.25
CA THR A 2 -20.15 0.46 -15.11
C THR A 2 -19.71 -1.00 -15.17
N THR A 3 -18.49 -1.27 -15.61
CA THR A 3 -17.91 -2.61 -15.58
C THR A 3 -17.50 -2.93 -14.15
N THR A 4 -18.33 -3.72 -13.45
CA THR A 4 -17.95 -4.32 -12.17
C THR A 4 -16.68 -5.15 -12.36
N PRO A 5 -15.62 -4.93 -11.57
CA PRO A 5 -14.41 -5.75 -11.65
C PRO A 5 -14.78 -7.20 -11.39
N LYS A 6 -14.49 -8.09 -12.36
CA LYS A 6 -14.74 -9.52 -12.22
C LYS A 6 -13.72 -10.08 -11.23
N LYS A 7 -14.17 -10.47 -10.03
CA LYS A 7 -13.33 -11.14 -9.02
C LYS A 7 -12.65 -12.34 -9.69
N PRO A 8 -11.30 -12.44 -9.68
CA PRO A 8 -10.62 -13.61 -10.22
C PRO A 8 -11.14 -14.86 -9.52
N ALA A 9 -11.38 -15.93 -10.28
CA ALA A 9 -11.82 -17.20 -9.72
C ALA A 9 -10.77 -17.67 -8.70
N HIS A 10 -11.23 -18.07 -7.51
CA HIS A 10 -10.40 -18.66 -6.46
C HIS A 10 -9.62 -19.84 -7.04
N GLN A 11 -8.34 -19.64 -7.33
CA GLN A 11 -7.42 -20.74 -7.57
C GLN A 11 -6.90 -21.15 -6.20
N ALA A 12 -7.38 -22.29 -5.71
CA ALA A 12 -6.90 -22.90 -4.48
C ALA A 12 -5.46 -23.40 -4.71
N GLY A 13 -4.49 -22.53 -4.46
CA GLY A 13 -3.19 -22.97 -3.93
C GLY A 13 -3.33 -23.05 -2.42
N ASP A 14 -2.72 -24.06 -1.78
CA ASP A 14 -2.88 -24.34 -0.33
C ASP A 14 -2.51 -23.15 0.58
N ASP A 15 -1.78 -22.16 0.07
CA ASP A 15 -1.38 -20.95 0.81
C ASP A 15 -2.22 -19.69 0.50
N PHE A 16 -3.27 -19.80 -0.33
CA PHE A 16 -4.08 -18.65 -0.68
C PHE A 16 -5.05 -18.30 0.47
N VAL A 17 -4.81 -17.17 1.13
CA VAL A 17 -5.75 -16.59 2.11
C VAL A 17 -6.46 -15.39 1.47
N PRO A 18 -7.81 -15.39 1.40
CA PRO A 18 -8.57 -14.26 0.89
C PRO A 18 -8.29 -12.98 1.68
N THR A 19 -8.29 -11.83 1.01
CA THR A 19 -8.08 -10.52 1.66
C THR A 19 -9.09 -10.29 2.78
N GLU A 20 -10.35 -10.70 2.60
CA GLU A 20 -11.38 -10.60 3.62
C GLU A 20 -11.08 -11.46 4.86
N GLU A 21 -10.37 -12.58 4.70
CA GLU A 21 -9.91 -13.42 5.80
C GLU A 21 -8.70 -12.80 6.52
N LEU A 22 -7.75 -12.24 5.77
CA LEU A 22 -6.60 -11.51 6.33
C LEU A 22 -7.04 -10.31 7.19
N LEU A 23 -8.00 -9.53 6.70
CA LEU A 23 -8.58 -8.38 7.43
C LEU A 23 -9.20 -8.81 8.76
N ARG A 24 -9.92 -9.95 8.78
CA ARG A 24 -10.53 -10.50 10.00
C ARG A 24 -9.48 -10.99 10.99
N GLN A 25 -8.45 -11.68 10.51
CA GLN A 25 -7.39 -12.22 11.36
C GLN A 25 -6.53 -11.12 12.01
N GLN A 26 -6.23 -10.05 11.27
CA GLN A 26 -5.40 -8.96 11.78
C GLN A 26 -6.21 -7.85 12.48
N GLY A 27 -7.54 -7.92 12.44
CA GLY A 27 -8.42 -6.90 13.04
C GLY A 27 -8.29 -5.52 12.38
N VAL A 28 -7.82 -5.47 11.14
CA VAL A 28 -7.53 -4.22 10.42
C VAL A 28 -8.79 -3.72 9.72
N GLY A 29 -9.10 -2.44 9.92
CA GLY A 29 -10.20 -1.74 9.25
C GLY A 29 -9.75 -0.90 8.06
N PRO A 30 -10.70 -0.36 7.26
CA PRO A 30 -10.39 0.61 6.22
C PRO A 30 -9.70 1.85 6.79
N ILE A 31 -8.69 2.36 6.08
CA ILE A 31 -8.03 3.64 6.39
C ILE A 31 -8.97 4.76 5.94
N ALA A 32 -9.49 5.55 6.89
CA ALA A 32 -10.43 6.63 6.61
C ALA A 32 -9.71 7.98 6.40
N SER A 33 -8.50 8.11 6.94
CA SER A 33 -7.68 9.30 6.92
C SER A 33 -6.20 8.95 6.85
N PRO A 34 -5.36 9.80 6.21
CA PRO A 34 -3.90 9.68 6.29
C PRO A 34 -3.37 9.65 7.73
N ASN A 35 -4.07 10.30 8.67
CA ASN A 35 -3.68 10.28 10.07
C ASN A 35 -3.88 8.92 10.75
N ASP A 36 -4.71 8.03 10.20
CA ASP A 36 -4.96 6.71 10.80
C ASP A 36 -3.74 5.79 10.68
N VAL A 37 -2.82 6.11 9.77
CA VAL A 37 -1.57 5.39 9.53
C VAL A 37 -0.33 6.22 9.82
N ALA A 38 -0.51 7.46 10.30
CA ALA A 38 0.59 8.33 10.65
C ALA A 38 1.33 7.74 11.86
N THR A 39 2.61 7.47 11.67
CA THR A 39 3.55 7.13 12.74
C THR A 39 4.43 8.35 13.00
N ASP A 40 4.80 8.59 14.27
CA ASP A 40 5.61 9.76 14.66
C ASP A 40 6.95 9.82 13.91
N ASP A 41 7.54 8.66 13.60
CA ASP A 41 8.72 8.52 12.74
C ASP A 41 8.51 7.37 11.75
N PRO A 42 8.16 7.67 10.48
CA PRO A 42 7.91 6.64 9.47
C PRO A 42 9.18 6.04 8.87
N PHE A 43 10.36 6.60 9.16
CA PHE A 43 11.64 6.12 8.64
C PHE A 43 12.48 5.52 9.77
N ALA A 44 13.24 4.47 9.47
CA ALA A 44 14.15 3.86 10.45
C ALA A 44 15.44 4.67 10.64
N SER A 45 15.75 5.58 9.71
CA SER A 45 16.91 6.47 9.78
C SER A 45 16.78 7.70 8.87
N ASP A 46 17.61 8.70 9.15
CA ASP A 46 17.77 9.87 8.27
C ASP A 46 18.25 9.50 6.86
N ASP A 47 19.08 8.44 6.75
CA ASP A 47 19.58 7.95 5.46
C ASP A 47 18.44 7.37 4.61
N GLU A 48 17.53 6.58 5.20
CA GLU A 48 16.36 6.03 4.49
C GLU A 48 15.44 7.15 4.00
N HIS A 49 15.23 8.17 4.83
CA HIS A 49 14.46 9.34 4.46
C HIS A 49 15.10 10.11 3.30
N ALA A 50 16.42 10.29 3.31
CA ALA A 50 17.16 10.96 2.24
C ALA A 50 17.08 10.20 0.91
N ASP A 51 17.22 8.87 0.95
CA ASP A 51 17.11 8.00 -0.22
C ASP A 51 15.71 8.06 -0.84
N PHE A 52 14.65 8.01 -0.01
CA PHE A 52 13.27 8.18 -0.47
C PHE A 52 13.05 9.51 -1.19
N LEU A 53 13.55 10.62 -0.60
CA LEU A 53 13.42 11.94 -1.22
C LEU A 53 14.17 12.04 -2.55
N ALA A 54 15.36 11.44 -2.64
CA ALA A 54 16.14 11.41 -3.88
C ALA A 54 15.36 10.74 -5.02
N ASP A 55 14.77 9.57 -4.76
CA ASP A 55 13.97 8.84 -5.75
C ASP A 55 12.69 9.61 -6.15
N LEU A 56 11.99 10.18 -5.15
CA LEU A 56 10.80 10.98 -5.38
C LEU A 56 11.07 12.18 -6.29
N TYR A 57 12.17 12.92 -6.03
CA TYR A 57 12.53 14.09 -6.82
C TYR A 57 13.06 13.71 -8.20
N ALA A 58 13.81 12.62 -8.33
CA ALA A 58 14.22 12.09 -9.63
C ALA A 58 13.01 11.73 -10.51
N SER A 59 12.01 11.05 -9.92
CA SER A 59 10.77 10.68 -10.60
C SER A 59 9.95 11.91 -11.01
N ARG A 60 9.82 12.91 -10.13
CA ARG A 60 9.08 14.15 -10.42
C ARG A 60 9.73 14.95 -11.56
N TRP A 61 11.06 15.07 -11.55
CA TRP A 61 11.76 15.82 -12.58
C TRP A 61 11.86 15.09 -13.91
N SER A 62 11.76 13.75 -13.91
CA SER A 62 11.64 12.97 -15.14
C SER A 62 10.33 13.23 -15.91
N SER A 63 9.29 13.74 -15.24
CA SER A 63 8.01 14.10 -15.87
C SER A 63 7.94 15.55 -16.37
N ILE A 64 8.98 16.35 -16.12
CA ILE A 64 9.04 17.79 -16.46
C ILE A 64 10.04 18.05 -17.62
N SER A 65 10.75 17.02 -18.10
CA SER A 65 11.63 17.08 -19.28
C SER A 65 11.00 16.44 -20.50
#